data_AF-A0A151LJ06-F1
#
_entry.id   AF-A0A151LJ06-F1
#
_cell.length_a   1.000
_cell.length_b   1.000
_cell.length_c   1.000
_cell.angle_alpha   90.00
_cell.angle_beta   90.00
_cell.angle_gamma   90.00
#
_symmetry.space_group_name_H-M   'P 1'
#
loop_
_entity.id
_entity.type
_entity.pdbx_description
1 polymer ?
#
loop_
_entity_poly.entity_id
_entity_poly.type
_entity_poly.pdbx_seq_one_letter_code
_entity_poly.pdbx_strand_id
1 'polypeptide(L)'
;DIMDKGETRRNKHCWYLLKDVEIKNAVNDVFLLYNAIYKLLDIYLRNDNCYLDLITSFREATLKTIVGQHLDTNIFSDKYSDINKDININNINISEENKINVNMLNFNVYQNIIIHKTAYYSFFLPIVCGMQMGGISMDNLLYKKVENIAILMGEYFQVHDDYIDTFGDSKKTGKVGSDIQNNKLTWPLIKAFELCSQSEKEDIIRNYGKDNVTCIKFINDIYEHYNIRAHYVEYEKKQKIKILEAINQLHHEGIEYVLKYVMDILFTGA
;
A
#
# COMPACT_ATOMS: atom_id res chain seq x y z
N ASP A 1 6.20 7.63 5.47
CA ASP A 1 7.33 8.17 6.27
C ASP A 1 6.88 9.21 7.28
N ILE A 2 6.49 10.45 6.92
CA ILE A 2 6.02 11.43 7.92
C ILE A 2 4.80 10.88 8.70
N MET A 3 3.78 10.40 7.99
CA MET A 3 2.53 9.92 8.58
C MET A 3 2.73 8.70 9.49
N ASP A 4 3.59 7.77 9.07
CA ASP A 4 3.85 6.50 9.79
C ASP A 4 5.09 6.55 10.68
N LYS A 5 5.67 7.73 10.89
CA LYS A 5 6.91 7.95 11.67
C LYS A 5 8.09 7.06 11.23
N GLY A 6 8.27 6.88 9.93
CA GLY A 6 9.33 6.05 9.38
C GLY A 6 10.73 6.55 9.73
N GLU A 7 11.63 5.64 10.10
CA GLU A 7 13.01 5.99 10.50
C GLU A 7 13.99 5.99 9.33
N THR A 8 13.88 4.97 8.47
CA THR A 8 14.76 4.74 7.33
C THR A 8 13.95 4.41 6.08
N ARG A 9 14.45 4.89 4.94
CA ARG A 9 13.90 4.62 3.61
C ARG A 9 15.06 4.47 2.63
N ARG A 10 15.09 3.36 1.89
CA ARG A 10 16.13 3.07 0.88
C ARG A 10 17.55 3.18 1.47
N ASN A 11 17.76 2.56 2.64
CA ASN A 11 19.06 2.52 3.36
C ASN A 11 19.58 3.89 3.84
N LYS A 12 18.72 4.90 3.95
CA LYS A 12 19.06 6.24 4.45
C LYS A 12 17.98 6.73 5.42
N HIS A 13 18.30 7.75 6.21
CA HIS A 13 17.30 8.40 7.06
C HIS A 13 16.15 8.97 6.23
N CYS A 14 14.94 8.87 6.74
CA CYS A 14 13.78 9.52 6.13
C CYS A 14 13.98 11.03 6.04
N TRP A 15 13.53 11.64 4.94
CA TRP A 15 13.77 13.05 4.60
C TRP A 15 13.42 14.01 5.74
N TYR A 16 12.27 13.80 6.40
CA TYR A 16 11.77 14.67 7.47
C TYR A 16 12.59 14.64 8.78
N LEU A 17 13.45 13.63 8.94
CA LEU A 17 14.30 13.47 10.14
C LEU A 17 15.59 14.28 10.06
N LEU A 18 16.00 14.70 8.86
CA LEU A 18 17.20 15.50 8.66
C LEU A 18 17.02 16.86 9.36
N LYS A 19 18.02 17.27 10.14
CA LYS A 19 17.95 18.52 10.92
C LYS A 19 17.84 19.77 10.07
N ASP A 20 18.40 19.74 8.86
CA ASP A 20 18.30 20.84 7.90
C ASP A 20 16.95 20.87 7.14
N VAL A 21 16.14 19.81 7.28
CA VAL A 21 14.83 19.69 6.62
C VAL A 21 13.72 19.87 7.65
N GLU A 22 13.63 19.01 8.66
CA GLU A 22 12.53 18.95 9.62
C GLU A 22 11.15 18.69 8.97
N ILE A 23 10.12 18.45 9.80
CA ILE A 23 8.75 18.15 9.32
C ILE A 23 8.18 19.32 8.50
N LYS A 24 8.44 20.56 8.91
CA LYS A 24 7.86 21.75 8.27
C LYS A 24 8.28 21.89 6.80
N ASN A 25 9.56 21.67 6.48
CA ASN A 25 10.00 21.70 5.09
C ASN A 25 9.56 20.43 4.38
N ALA A 26 9.65 19.26 5.02
CA ALA A 26 9.25 18.01 4.39
C ALA A 26 7.77 18.00 3.93
N VAL A 27 6.85 18.64 4.67
CA VAL A 27 5.46 18.83 4.23
C VAL A 27 5.39 19.74 3.00
N ASN A 28 6.11 20.85 2.98
CA ASN A 28 6.17 21.73 1.81
C ASN A 28 6.80 21.03 0.58
N ASP A 29 7.83 20.22 0.81
CA ASP A 29 8.55 19.49 -0.24
C ASP A 29 7.67 18.43 -0.90
N VAL A 30 6.72 17.83 -0.17
CA VAL A 30 5.70 16.93 -0.77
C VAL A 30 4.89 17.69 -1.82
N PHE A 31 4.42 18.90 -1.51
CA PHE A 31 3.69 19.72 -2.48
C PHE A 31 4.56 20.14 -3.66
N LEU A 32 5.83 20.48 -3.41
CA LEU A 32 6.77 20.83 -4.47
C LEU A 32 6.99 19.65 -5.43
N LEU A 33 7.30 18.46 -4.90
CA LEU A 33 7.52 17.24 -5.68
C LEU A 33 6.28 16.88 -6.50
N TYR A 34 5.10 16.94 -5.89
CA TYR A 34 3.86 16.65 -6.57
C TYR A 34 3.56 17.63 -7.71
N ASN A 35 3.73 18.94 -7.48
CA ASN A 35 3.51 19.95 -8.52
C ASN A 35 4.58 19.92 -9.62
N ALA A 36 5.81 19.50 -9.30
CA ALA A 36 6.87 19.32 -10.29
C ALA A 36 6.49 18.30 -11.37
N ILE A 37 5.71 17.25 -11.04
CA ILE A 37 5.17 16.29 -12.02
C ILE A 37 4.37 17.03 -13.10
N TYR A 38 3.38 17.82 -12.71
CA TYR A 38 2.54 18.57 -13.64
C TYR A 38 3.32 19.61 -14.41
N LYS A 39 4.31 20.25 -13.77
CA LYS A 39 5.20 21.18 -14.47
C LYS A 39 6.04 20.49 -15.54
N LEU A 40 6.48 19.24 -15.32
CA LEU A 40 7.19 18.46 -16.33
C LEU A 40 6.24 18.05 -17.46
N LEU A 41 5.03 17.59 -17.15
CA LEU A 41 4.01 17.30 -18.17
C LEU A 41 3.71 18.52 -19.05
N ASP A 42 3.63 19.71 -18.43
CA ASP A 42 3.47 20.99 -19.14
C ASP A 42 4.63 21.31 -20.09
N ILE A 43 5.87 21.03 -19.69
CA ILE A 43 7.07 21.34 -20.48
C ILE A 43 7.15 20.42 -21.70
N TYR A 44 6.89 19.13 -21.50
CA TYR A 44 7.18 18.11 -22.52
C TYR A 44 5.97 17.70 -23.36
N LEU A 45 4.77 17.73 -22.79
CA LEU A 45 3.60 17.08 -23.40
C LEU A 45 2.43 18.05 -23.63
N ARG A 46 2.54 19.33 -23.26
CA ARG A 46 1.47 20.34 -23.40
C ARG A 46 0.76 20.36 -24.76
N ASN A 47 1.50 20.12 -25.84
CA ASN A 47 0.98 20.19 -27.21
C ASN A 47 0.57 18.81 -27.75
N ASP A 48 0.77 17.74 -26.98
CA ASP A 48 0.41 16.39 -27.39
C ASP A 48 -1.08 16.13 -27.15
N ASN A 49 -1.69 15.35 -28.03
CA ASN A 49 -3.13 15.05 -27.96
C ASN A 49 -3.55 14.34 -26.65
N CYS A 50 -2.63 13.58 -26.03
CA CYS A 50 -2.88 12.84 -24.80
C CYS A 50 -2.66 13.67 -23.51
N TYR A 51 -2.25 14.95 -23.63
CA TYR A 51 -1.90 15.78 -22.47
C TYR A 51 -3.00 15.83 -21.40
N LEU A 52 -4.24 16.13 -21.81
CA LEU A 52 -5.37 16.24 -20.86
C LEU A 52 -5.71 14.89 -20.21
N ASP A 53 -5.60 13.79 -20.96
CA ASP A 53 -5.87 12.44 -20.47
C ASP A 53 -4.79 12.00 -19.46
N LEU A 54 -3.53 12.33 -19.71
CA LEU A 54 -2.43 12.11 -18.78
C LEU A 54 -2.63 12.88 -17.49
N ILE A 55 -2.88 14.19 -17.56
CA ILE A 55 -3.15 15.03 -16.38
C ILE A 55 -4.30 14.43 -15.56
N THR A 56 -5.37 14.01 -16.22
CA THR A 56 -6.54 13.40 -15.56
C THR A 56 -6.17 12.09 -14.88
N SER A 57 -5.40 11.24 -15.56
CA SER A 57 -4.96 9.94 -15.04
C SER A 57 -4.07 10.09 -13.80
N PHE A 58 -3.11 11.03 -13.82
CA PHE A 58 -2.28 11.36 -12.66
C PHE A 58 -3.13 11.83 -11.48
N ARG A 59 -4.09 12.75 -11.71
CA ARG A 59 -4.96 13.27 -10.65
C ARG A 59 -5.85 12.20 -10.05
N GLU A 60 -6.46 11.36 -10.88
CA GLU A 60 -7.33 10.29 -10.42
C GLU A 60 -6.58 9.21 -9.63
N ALA A 61 -5.43 8.76 -10.12
CA ALA A 61 -4.60 7.80 -9.41
C ALA A 61 -4.12 8.37 -8.06
N THR A 62 -3.76 9.66 -8.03
CA THR A 62 -3.38 10.35 -6.79
C THR A 62 -4.56 10.42 -5.82
N LEU A 63 -5.76 10.80 -6.27
CA LEU A 63 -6.93 10.88 -5.40
C LEU A 63 -7.25 9.51 -4.78
N LYS A 64 -7.23 8.44 -5.58
CA LYS A 64 -7.43 7.07 -5.09
C LYS A 64 -6.36 6.69 -4.06
N THR A 65 -5.10 7.06 -4.31
CA THR A 65 -3.99 6.83 -3.37
C THR A 65 -4.18 7.57 -2.05
N ILE A 66 -4.63 8.83 -2.09
CA ILE A 66 -4.94 9.62 -0.88
C ILE A 66 -6.07 8.95 -0.07
N VAL A 67 -7.14 8.50 -0.73
CA VAL A 67 -8.24 7.77 -0.08
C VAL A 67 -7.73 6.46 0.54
N GLY A 68 -6.90 5.71 -0.18
CA GLY A 68 -6.28 4.48 0.32
C GLY A 68 -5.42 4.74 1.56
N GLN A 69 -4.56 5.76 1.53
CA GLN A 69 -3.72 6.15 2.67
C GLN A 69 -4.57 6.63 3.86
N HIS A 70 -5.69 7.34 3.60
CA HIS A 70 -6.64 7.73 4.63
C HIS A 70 -7.23 6.51 5.33
N LEU A 71 -7.69 5.50 4.57
CA LEU A 71 -8.23 4.27 5.15
C LEU A 71 -7.14 3.51 5.92
N ASP A 72 -5.95 3.33 5.33
CA ASP A 72 -4.79 2.67 5.96
C ASP A 72 -4.38 3.29 7.31
N THR A 73 -4.52 4.62 7.42
CA THR A 73 -4.18 5.35 8.65
C THR A 73 -5.30 5.26 9.69
N ASN A 74 -6.56 5.17 9.27
CA ASN A 74 -7.71 5.40 10.14
C ASN A 74 -8.59 4.19 10.36
N ILE A 75 -8.35 3.04 9.72
CA ILE A 75 -9.27 1.89 9.75
C ILE A 75 -9.54 1.37 11.17
N PHE A 76 -8.58 1.49 12.07
CA PHE A 76 -8.72 1.12 13.47
C PHE A 76 -8.91 2.32 14.42
N SER A 77 -9.03 3.54 13.89
CA SER A 77 -9.27 4.72 14.74
C SER A 77 -10.66 4.73 15.36
N ASP A 78 -10.85 5.51 16.43
CA ASP A 78 -12.10 5.59 17.17
C ASP A 78 -13.28 5.96 16.28
N LYS A 79 -13.10 6.94 15.38
CA LYS A 79 -14.14 7.42 14.45
C LYS A 79 -14.62 6.37 13.42
N TYR A 80 -13.83 5.32 13.18
CA TYR A 80 -14.25 4.17 12.35
C TYR A 80 -14.77 3.01 13.21
N SER A 81 -14.42 2.98 14.49
CA SER A 81 -14.92 1.99 15.44
C SER A 81 -16.30 2.35 15.98
N ASP A 82 -16.59 3.63 16.15
CA ASP A 82 -17.90 4.18 16.47
C ASP A 82 -18.29 5.23 15.44
N ILE A 83 -19.00 4.80 14.39
CA ILE A 83 -19.41 5.66 13.28
C ILE A 83 -20.45 6.72 13.68
N ASN A 84 -21.08 6.55 14.85
CA ASN A 84 -22.08 7.48 15.36
C ASN A 84 -21.45 8.58 16.22
N LYS A 85 -20.15 8.45 16.54
CA LYS A 85 -19.41 9.43 17.31
C LYS A 85 -18.76 10.44 16.36
N ASP A 86 -19.23 11.68 16.42
CA ASP A 86 -18.61 12.79 15.71
C ASP A 86 -17.16 13.01 16.15
N ILE A 87 -16.34 13.49 15.23
CA ILE A 87 -14.97 13.93 15.55
C ILE A 87 -15.06 15.07 16.56
N ASN A 88 -14.50 14.87 17.75
CA ASN A 88 -14.47 15.90 18.78
C ASN A 88 -13.42 16.97 18.42
N ILE A 89 -13.88 18.05 17.77
CA ILE A 89 -13.03 19.17 17.33
C ILE A 89 -12.34 19.93 18.47
N ASN A 90 -12.77 19.72 19.73
CA ASN A 90 -12.18 20.36 20.90
C ASN A 90 -11.16 19.48 21.61
N ASN A 91 -11.03 18.20 21.24
CA ASN A 91 -10.05 17.31 21.85
C ASN A 91 -8.67 17.48 21.19
N ILE A 92 -7.82 18.30 21.81
CA ILE A 92 -6.42 18.48 21.41
C ILE A 92 -5.41 17.89 22.40
N ASN A 93 -5.87 17.36 23.55
CA ASN A 93 -5.02 16.96 24.67
C ASN A 93 -5.03 15.46 24.96
N ILE A 94 -6.07 14.73 24.54
CA ILE A 94 -6.22 13.31 24.82
C ILE A 94 -5.93 12.55 23.53
N SER A 95 -4.82 11.82 23.50
CA SER A 95 -4.48 10.93 22.39
C SER A 95 -5.44 9.74 22.35
N GLU A 96 -5.80 9.30 21.15
CA GLU A 96 -6.52 8.03 20.96
C GLU A 96 -5.61 6.86 21.36
N GLU A 97 -6.19 5.85 22.01
CA GLU A 97 -5.48 4.60 22.29
C GLU A 97 -5.46 3.74 21.03
N ASN A 98 -4.27 3.28 20.62
CA ASN A 98 -4.17 2.33 19.52
C ASN A 98 -4.81 1.00 19.93
N LYS A 99 -5.90 0.63 19.26
CA LYS A 99 -6.59 -0.63 19.45
C LYS A 99 -7.12 -1.15 18.12
N ILE A 100 -6.99 -2.45 17.88
CA ILE A 100 -7.57 -3.06 16.68
C ILE A 100 -9.10 -3.13 16.79
N ASN A 101 -9.77 -2.90 15.66
CA ASN A 101 -11.21 -3.16 15.52
C ASN A 101 -11.40 -4.49 14.77
N VAL A 102 -11.82 -5.52 15.49
CA VAL A 102 -12.00 -6.88 14.95
C VAL A 102 -12.99 -6.91 13.77
N ASN A 103 -13.99 -6.02 13.75
CA ASN A 103 -14.96 -5.95 12.64
C ASN A 103 -14.29 -5.55 11.31
N MET A 104 -13.19 -4.80 11.38
CA MET A 104 -12.42 -4.37 10.20
C MET A 104 -11.34 -5.39 9.80
N LEU A 105 -11.11 -6.42 10.61
CA LEU A 105 -10.03 -7.38 10.43
C LEU A 105 -10.49 -8.53 9.51
N ASN A 106 -10.62 -8.21 8.22
CA ASN A 106 -10.98 -9.18 7.19
C ASN A 106 -10.37 -8.79 5.83
N PHE A 107 -10.25 -9.78 4.95
CA PHE A 107 -9.57 -9.60 3.67
C PHE A 107 -10.28 -8.60 2.73
N ASN A 108 -11.61 -8.44 2.80
CA ASN A 108 -12.32 -7.51 1.93
C ASN A 108 -11.99 -6.05 2.27
N VAL A 109 -11.94 -5.71 3.57
CA VAL A 109 -11.53 -4.38 4.03
C VAL A 109 -10.08 -4.11 3.64
N TYR A 110 -9.19 -5.07 3.87
CA TYR A 110 -7.79 -4.99 3.48
C TYR A 110 -7.62 -4.77 1.97
N GLN A 111 -8.32 -5.55 1.15
CA GLN A 111 -8.29 -5.42 -0.31
C GLN A 111 -8.77 -4.02 -0.75
N ASN A 112 -9.82 -3.48 -0.14
CA ASN A 112 -10.28 -2.12 -0.42
C ASN A 112 -9.19 -1.07 -0.13
N ILE A 113 -8.46 -1.20 0.97
CA ILE A 113 -7.34 -0.28 1.29
C ILE A 113 -6.27 -0.37 0.21
N ILE A 114 -5.83 -1.57 -0.15
CA ILE A 114 -4.68 -1.79 -1.03
C ILE A 114 -4.94 -1.41 -2.48
N ILE A 115 -6.13 -1.74 -2.98
CA ILE A 115 -6.55 -1.34 -4.32
C ILE A 115 -6.34 0.17 -4.47
N HIS A 116 -6.80 0.95 -3.49
CA HIS A 116 -6.70 2.39 -3.52
C HIS A 116 -5.29 2.90 -3.21
N LYS A 117 -4.65 2.37 -2.17
CA LYS A 117 -3.34 2.81 -1.66
C LYS A 117 -2.19 2.47 -2.62
N THR A 118 -2.27 1.34 -3.32
CA THR A 118 -1.11 0.76 -4.01
C THR A 118 -1.37 0.47 -5.48
N ALA A 119 -2.49 -0.17 -5.84
CA ALA A 119 -2.70 -0.66 -7.20
C ALA A 119 -2.73 0.45 -8.27
N TYR A 120 -3.43 1.55 -7.99
CA TYR A 120 -3.64 2.59 -9.00
C TYR A 120 -2.37 3.34 -9.37
N TYR A 121 -1.59 3.83 -8.40
CA TYR A 121 -0.39 4.60 -8.74
C TYR A 121 0.79 3.71 -9.16
N SER A 122 0.88 2.49 -8.60
CA SER A 122 2.04 1.61 -8.82
C SER A 122 1.95 0.83 -10.13
N PHE A 123 0.74 0.46 -10.55
CA PHE A 123 0.55 -0.41 -11.72
C PHE A 123 -0.37 0.24 -12.76
N PHE A 124 -1.58 0.66 -12.38
CA PHE A 124 -2.54 1.17 -13.36
C PHE A 124 -2.02 2.43 -14.07
N LEU A 125 -1.63 3.46 -13.31
CA LEU A 125 -1.14 4.73 -13.82
C LEU A 125 0.03 4.57 -14.81
N PRO A 126 1.15 3.89 -14.49
CA PRO A 126 2.26 3.77 -15.44
C PRO A 126 1.87 3.03 -16.73
N ILE A 127 1.03 1.99 -16.65
CA ILE A 127 0.55 1.28 -17.84
C ILE A 127 -0.34 2.20 -18.69
N VAL A 128 -1.28 2.90 -18.05
CA VAL A 128 -2.20 3.85 -18.71
C VAL A 128 -1.45 4.99 -19.38
N CYS A 129 -0.45 5.57 -18.72
CA CYS A 129 0.40 6.59 -19.33
C CYS A 129 1.07 6.06 -20.61
N GLY A 130 1.63 4.84 -20.57
CA GLY A 130 2.20 4.19 -21.74
C GLY A 130 1.19 3.96 -22.87
N MET A 131 -0.03 3.51 -22.53
CA MET A 131 -1.11 3.29 -23.50
C MET A 131 -1.58 4.60 -24.15
N GLN A 132 -1.77 5.66 -23.37
CA GLN A 132 -2.18 6.98 -23.85
C GLN A 132 -1.13 7.60 -24.75
N MET A 133 0.15 7.55 -24.35
CA MET A 133 1.27 8.02 -25.19
C MET A 133 1.46 7.15 -26.45
N GLY A 134 1.10 5.87 -26.38
CA GLY A 134 1.03 4.95 -27.52
C GLY A 134 -0.18 5.16 -28.45
N GLY A 135 -1.04 6.14 -28.15
CA GLY A 135 -2.20 6.48 -28.99
C GLY A 135 -3.42 5.58 -28.82
N ILE A 136 -3.50 4.79 -27.74
CA ILE A 136 -4.68 3.96 -27.44
C ILE A 136 -5.80 4.85 -26.88
N SER A 137 -6.88 4.98 -27.65
CA SER A 137 -8.07 5.77 -27.30
C SER A 137 -8.70 5.34 -25.97
N MET A 138 -9.10 6.31 -25.14
CA MET A 138 -9.64 6.11 -23.78
C MET A 138 -10.96 5.31 -23.72
N ASP A 139 -11.68 5.19 -24.83
CA ASP A 139 -12.88 4.35 -24.95
C ASP A 139 -12.56 2.85 -25.16
N ASN A 140 -11.29 2.49 -25.31
CA ASN A 140 -10.87 1.12 -25.53
C ASN A 140 -11.08 0.25 -24.26
N LEU A 141 -11.80 -0.87 -24.42
CA LEU A 141 -12.07 -1.83 -23.34
C LEU A 141 -10.81 -2.43 -22.69
N LEU A 142 -9.65 -2.32 -23.35
CA LEU A 142 -8.36 -2.73 -22.82
C LEU A 142 -8.02 -2.05 -21.49
N TYR A 143 -8.42 -0.79 -21.30
CA TYR A 143 -8.21 -0.07 -20.03
C TYR A 143 -8.85 -0.80 -18.85
N LYS A 144 -10.05 -1.37 -19.03
CA LYS A 144 -10.73 -2.11 -17.96
C LYS A 144 -10.03 -3.43 -17.63
N LYS A 145 -9.51 -4.12 -18.64
CA LYS A 145 -8.72 -5.35 -18.43
C LYS A 145 -7.41 -5.03 -17.68
N VAL A 146 -6.73 -3.96 -18.07
CA VAL A 146 -5.51 -3.48 -17.41
C VAL A 146 -5.79 -3.07 -15.97
N GLU A 147 -6.89 -2.39 -15.69
CA GLU A 147 -7.31 -2.04 -14.31
C GLU A 147 -7.46 -3.30 -13.44
N ASN A 148 -8.15 -4.33 -13.95
CA ASN A 148 -8.34 -5.58 -13.21
C ASN A 148 -7.00 -6.27 -12.92
N ILE A 149 -6.06 -6.26 -13.87
CA ILE A 149 -4.72 -6.84 -13.66
C ILE A 149 -3.92 -6.00 -12.67
N ALA A 150 -3.95 -4.67 -12.79
CA ALA A 150 -3.28 -3.75 -11.89
C ALA A 150 -3.76 -3.92 -10.45
N ILE A 151 -5.05 -4.17 -10.24
CA ILE A 151 -5.63 -4.52 -8.93
C ILE A 151 -5.01 -5.81 -8.37
N LEU A 152 -4.90 -6.87 -9.17
CA LEU A 152 -4.29 -8.13 -8.72
C LEU A 152 -2.80 -7.98 -8.39
N MET A 153 -2.06 -7.23 -9.22
CA MET A 153 -0.65 -6.91 -8.99
C MET A 153 -0.46 -6.03 -7.77
N GLY A 154 -1.34 -5.04 -7.55
CA GLY A 154 -1.33 -4.16 -6.39
C GLY A 154 -1.56 -4.90 -5.08
N GLU A 155 -2.54 -5.81 -5.06
CA GLU A 155 -2.77 -6.72 -3.92
C GLU A 155 -1.54 -7.57 -3.65
N TYR A 156 -0.99 -8.18 -4.69
CA TYR A 156 0.19 -9.03 -4.58
C TYR A 156 1.40 -8.28 -4.02
N PHE A 157 1.65 -7.07 -4.54
CA PHE A 157 2.75 -6.22 -4.12
C PHE A 157 2.62 -5.78 -2.66
N GLN A 158 1.42 -5.38 -2.22
CA GLN A 158 1.25 -4.95 -0.83
C GLN A 158 1.29 -6.13 0.15
N VAL A 159 0.75 -7.30 -0.19
CA VAL A 159 0.89 -8.49 0.66
C VAL A 159 2.37 -8.88 0.81
N HIS A 160 3.17 -8.72 -0.25
CA HIS A 160 4.63 -8.89 -0.14
C HIS A 160 5.28 -7.79 0.74
N ASP A 161 4.88 -6.52 0.58
CA ASP A 161 5.38 -5.41 1.41
C ASP A 161 5.10 -5.64 2.90
N ASP A 162 3.89 -6.08 3.27
CA ASP A 162 3.52 -6.45 4.64
C ASP A 162 4.34 -7.65 5.14
N TYR A 163 4.56 -8.65 4.28
CA TYR A 163 5.40 -9.81 4.60
C TYR A 163 6.85 -9.40 4.90
N ILE A 164 7.47 -8.56 4.05
CA ILE A 164 8.85 -8.12 4.29
C ILE A 164 8.96 -7.08 5.41
N ASP A 165 7.88 -6.35 5.74
CA ASP A 165 7.85 -5.48 6.91
C ASP A 165 8.03 -6.30 8.20
N THR A 166 7.36 -7.45 8.27
CA THR A 166 7.41 -8.33 9.45
C THR A 166 8.61 -9.28 9.45
N PHE A 167 8.89 -9.94 8.32
CA PHE A 167 9.85 -11.06 8.24
C PHE A 167 11.13 -10.74 7.47
N GLY A 168 11.22 -9.55 6.87
CA GLY A 168 12.35 -9.13 6.04
C GLY A 168 13.56 -8.69 6.86
N ASP A 169 14.74 -8.83 6.25
CA ASP A 169 15.97 -8.25 6.79
C ASP A 169 16.01 -6.76 6.45
N SER A 170 16.03 -5.89 7.47
CA SER A 170 16.04 -4.44 7.31
C SER A 170 17.21 -3.92 6.47
N LYS A 171 18.33 -4.65 6.41
CA LYS A 171 19.47 -4.31 5.53
C LYS A 171 19.18 -4.55 4.05
N LYS A 172 18.29 -5.51 3.75
CA LYS A 172 17.87 -5.82 2.38
C LYS A 172 16.69 -4.95 1.95
N THR A 173 15.71 -4.76 2.82
CA THR A 173 14.53 -3.93 2.53
C THR A 173 14.86 -2.42 2.57
N GLY A 174 15.90 -2.04 3.31
CA GLY A 174 16.32 -0.66 3.53
C GLY A 174 15.32 0.17 4.32
N LYS A 175 14.39 -0.49 5.03
CA LYS A 175 13.45 0.09 6.01
C LYS A 175 13.37 -0.83 7.24
N VAL A 176 13.11 -0.25 8.41
CA VAL A 176 12.77 -1.00 9.62
C VAL A 176 11.27 -1.28 9.61
N GLY A 177 10.88 -2.52 9.87
CA GLY A 177 9.47 -2.91 9.98
C GLY A 177 8.77 -2.14 11.08
N SER A 178 7.58 -1.63 10.78
CA SER A 178 6.84 -0.79 11.72
C SER A 178 5.34 -1.01 11.82
N ASP A 179 4.80 -1.95 11.04
CA ASP A 179 3.36 -2.12 10.91
C ASP A 179 2.67 -2.52 12.22
N ILE A 180 3.31 -3.36 13.04
CA ILE A 180 2.75 -3.83 14.32
C ILE A 180 2.55 -2.67 15.29
N GLN A 181 3.60 -1.87 15.54
CA GLN A 181 3.53 -0.74 16.47
C GLN A 181 2.70 0.43 15.93
N ASN A 182 2.61 0.57 14.60
CA ASN A 182 1.78 1.56 13.94
C ASN A 182 0.31 1.13 13.79
N ASN A 183 -0.09 0.01 14.41
CA ASN A 183 -1.46 -0.48 14.42
C ASN A 183 -2.03 -0.64 13.00
N LYS A 184 -1.24 -1.17 12.07
CA LYS A 184 -1.64 -1.34 10.67
C LYS A 184 -2.48 -2.61 10.47
N LEU A 185 -3.50 -2.52 9.61
CA LEU A 185 -4.22 -3.69 9.12
C LEU A 185 -3.37 -4.37 8.03
N THR A 186 -2.72 -5.46 8.39
CA THR A 186 -1.80 -6.17 7.49
C THR A 186 -2.29 -7.56 7.14
N TRP A 187 -1.75 -8.11 6.04
CA TRP A 187 -2.03 -9.49 5.67
C TRP A 187 -1.61 -10.52 6.75
N PRO A 188 -0.39 -10.44 7.36
CA PRO A 188 -0.02 -11.31 8.48
C PRO A 188 -1.00 -11.25 9.66
N LEU A 189 -1.48 -10.05 10.03
CA LEU A 189 -2.46 -9.89 11.10
C LEU A 189 -3.77 -10.61 10.78
N ILE A 190 -4.32 -10.39 9.59
CA ILE A 190 -5.57 -11.04 9.15
C ILE A 190 -5.39 -12.56 9.17
N LYS A 191 -4.28 -13.04 8.61
CA LYS A 191 -4.04 -14.48 8.49
C LYS A 191 -3.84 -15.15 9.84
N ALA A 192 -3.10 -14.54 10.76
CA ALA A 192 -2.96 -15.05 12.12
C ALA A 192 -4.31 -15.08 12.83
N PHE A 193 -5.11 -14.00 12.74
CA PHE A 193 -6.40 -13.92 13.40
C PHE A 193 -7.41 -14.95 12.87
N GLU A 194 -7.34 -15.35 11.59
CA GLU A 194 -8.14 -16.46 11.04
C GLU A 194 -7.81 -17.81 11.69
N LEU A 195 -6.54 -18.02 12.07
CA LEU A 195 -6.02 -19.31 12.53
C LEU A 195 -6.00 -19.43 14.07
N CYS A 196 -5.86 -18.32 14.77
CA CYS A 196 -5.67 -18.27 16.22
C CYS A 196 -6.89 -18.79 17.01
N SER A 197 -6.60 -19.38 18.18
CA SER A 197 -7.62 -19.67 19.19
C SER A 197 -8.26 -18.39 19.73
N GLN A 198 -9.41 -18.52 20.40
CA GLN A 198 -10.08 -17.36 20.99
C GLN A 198 -9.23 -16.65 22.05
N SER A 199 -8.46 -17.40 22.86
CA SER A 199 -7.55 -16.81 23.86
C SER A 199 -6.45 -15.99 23.19
N GLU A 200 -5.81 -16.53 22.14
CA GLU A 200 -4.74 -15.83 21.43
C GLU A 200 -5.28 -14.60 20.68
N LYS A 201 -6.52 -14.62 20.19
CA LYS A 201 -7.18 -13.42 19.63
C LYS A 201 -7.26 -12.29 20.65
N GLU A 202 -7.62 -12.59 21.89
CA GLU A 202 -7.65 -11.61 22.98
C GLU A 202 -6.24 -11.13 23.34
N ASP A 203 -5.23 -12.00 23.27
CA ASP A 203 -3.83 -11.60 23.42
C ASP A 203 -3.35 -10.69 22.29
N ILE A 204 -3.72 -10.97 21.03
CA ILE A 204 -3.41 -10.10 19.89
C ILE A 204 -4.04 -8.72 20.11
N ILE A 205 -5.33 -8.64 20.47
CA ILE A 205 -6.01 -7.37 20.75
C ILE A 205 -5.29 -6.56 21.83
N ARG A 206 -4.73 -7.22 22.84
CA ARG A 206 -4.01 -6.57 23.94
C ARG A 206 -2.61 -6.10 23.57
N ASN A 207 -1.95 -6.71 22.60
CA ASN A 207 -0.53 -6.46 22.30
C ASN A 207 -0.30 -5.69 20.98
N TYR A 208 -1.20 -5.79 20.01
CA TYR A 208 -1.04 -5.13 18.71
C TYR A 208 -1.19 -3.60 18.82
N GLY A 209 -0.49 -2.83 17.98
CA GLY A 209 -0.56 -1.36 17.97
C GLY A 209 0.22 -0.66 19.08
N LYS A 210 1.06 -1.40 19.82
CA LYS A 210 1.87 -0.88 20.93
C LYS A 210 3.33 -0.76 20.54
N ASP A 211 3.90 0.43 20.71
CA ASP A 211 5.34 0.67 20.61
C ASP A 211 6.07 0.16 21.85
N ASN A 212 6.06 -1.16 22.01
CA ASN A 212 6.70 -1.87 23.11
C ASN A 212 7.31 -3.17 22.59
N VAL A 213 8.61 -3.34 22.83
CA VAL A 213 9.39 -4.49 22.34
C VAL A 213 8.81 -5.84 22.75
N THR A 214 8.25 -5.96 23.95
CA THR A 214 7.64 -7.23 24.41
C THR A 214 6.31 -7.53 23.72
N CYS A 215 5.47 -6.50 23.50
CA CYS A 215 4.23 -6.64 22.74
C CYS A 215 4.52 -6.99 21.27
N ILE A 216 5.47 -6.30 20.63
CA ILE A 216 5.88 -6.59 19.25
C ILE A 216 6.43 -8.01 19.13
N LYS A 217 7.30 -8.41 20.06
CA LYS A 217 7.84 -9.77 20.09
C LYS A 217 6.73 -10.82 20.23
N PHE A 218 5.74 -10.59 21.10
CA PHE A 218 4.61 -11.50 21.25
C PHE A 218 3.85 -11.70 19.93
N ILE A 219 3.55 -10.63 19.19
CA ILE A 219 2.88 -10.72 17.90
C ILE A 219 3.74 -11.50 16.88
N ASN A 220 5.05 -11.25 16.85
CA ASN A 220 5.97 -12.02 16.00
C ASN A 220 6.01 -13.51 16.37
N ASP A 221 6.02 -13.84 17.66
CA ASP A 221 6.01 -15.22 18.14
C ASP A 221 4.71 -15.94 17.73
N ILE A 222 3.56 -15.25 17.75
CA ILE A 222 2.29 -15.76 17.22
C ILE A 222 2.40 -16.02 15.70
N TYR A 223 2.98 -15.10 14.95
CA TYR A 223 3.17 -15.27 13.50
C TYR A 223 4.07 -16.46 13.15
N GLU A 224 5.12 -16.71 13.93
CA GLU A 224 5.97 -17.89 13.76
C GLU A 224 5.24 -19.17 14.21
N HIS A 225 4.50 -19.15 15.32
CA HIS A 225 3.72 -20.30 15.80
C HIS A 225 2.71 -20.80 14.76
N TYR A 226 1.99 -19.87 14.12
CA TYR A 226 1.03 -20.18 13.05
C TYR A 226 1.67 -20.29 11.66
N ASN A 227 3.00 -20.27 11.57
CA ASN A 227 3.76 -20.43 10.33
C ASN A 227 3.25 -19.53 9.18
N ILE A 228 3.05 -18.25 9.46
CA ILE A 228 2.52 -17.26 8.50
C ILE A 228 3.41 -17.17 7.25
N ARG A 229 4.70 -17.46 7.36
CA ARG A 229 5.63 -17.56 6.21
C ARG A 229 5.19 -18.62 5.20
N ALA A 230 4.80 -19.82 5.64
CA ALA A 230 4.33 -20.86 4.74
C ALA A 230 3.02 -20.47 4.05
N HIS A 231 2.10 -19.85 4.78
CA HIS A 231 0.86 -19.32 4.20
C HIS A 231 1.13 -18.23 3.15
N TYR A 232 2.15 -17.40 3.34
CA TYR A 232 2.55 -16.40 2.36
C TYR A 232 3.03 -17.05 1.07
N VAL A 233 3.89 -18.08 1.15
CA VAL A 233 4.39 -18.83 -0.03
C VAL A 233 3.24 -19.45 -0.83
N GLU A 234 2.23 -20.00 -0.13
CA GLU A 234 1.03 -20.53 -0.80
C GLU A 234 0.19 -19.43 -1.47
N TYR A 235 0.00 -18.30 -0.80
CA TYR A 235 -0.69 -17.14 -1.36
C TYR A 235 0.04 -16.61 -2.60
N GLU A 236 1.35 -16.42 -2.50
CA GLU A 236 2.22 -15.92 -3.57
C GLU A 236 2.07 -16.75 -4.84
N LYS A 237 2.17 -18.08 -4.71
CA LYS A 237 2.02 -19.00 -5.85
C LYS A 237 0.65 -18.88 -6.50
N LYS A 238 -0.43 -18.87 -5.70
CA LYS A 238 -1.81 -18.75 -6.20
C LYS A 238 -2.05 -17.41 -6.89
N GLN A 239 -1.58 -16.32 -6.30
CA GLN A 239 -1.76 -14.97 -6.82
C GLN A 239 -0.98 -14.75 -8.11
N LYS A 240 0.27 -15.25 -8.21
CA LYS A 240 1.04 -15.21 -9.48
C LYS A 240 0.31 -15.93 -10.61
N ILE A 241 -0.22 -17.13 -10.36
CA ILE A 241 -0.98 -17.89 -11.39
C ILE A 241 -2.17 -17.06 -11.86
N LYS A 242 -2.97 -16.53 -10.93
CA LYS A 242 -4.13 -15.70 -11.24
C LYS A 242 -3.77 -14.45 -12.06
N ILE A 243 -2.67 -13.78 -11.72
CA ILE A 243 -2.17 -12.62 -12.49
C ILE A 243 -1.77 -13.04 -13.90
N LEU A 244 -0.99 -14.11 -14.05
CA LEU A 244 -0.54 -14.60 -15.36
C LEU A 244 -1.72 -15.04 -16.25
N GLU A 245 -2.72 -15.71 -15.69
CA GLU A 245 -3.96 -16.05 -16.39
C GLU A 245 -4.70 -14.80 -16.88
N ALA A 246 -4.82 -13.78 -16.05
CA ALA A 246 -5.46 -12.51 -16.43
C ALA A 246 -4.66 -11.78 -17.51
N ILE A 247 -3.32 -11.78 -17.43
CA ILE A 247 -2.44 -11.21 -18.46
C ILE A 247 -2.66 -11.93 -19.80
N ASN A 248 -2.68 -13.26 -19.82
CA ASN A 248 -2.87 -14.04 -21.06
C ASN A 248 -4.24 -13.82 -21.74
N GLN A 249 -5.20 -13.18 -21.05
CA GLN A 249 -6.52 -12.84 -21.58
C GLN A 249 -6.62 -11.39 -22.10
N LEU A 250 -5.50 -10.64 -22.10
CA LEU A 250 -5.48 -9.29 -22.66
C LEU A 250 -5.68 -9.30 -24.18
N HIS A 251 -5.11 -10.28 -24.88
CA HIS A 251 -5.03 -10.35 -26.33
C HIS A 251 -4.27 -9.15 -26.93
N HIS A 252 -3.18 -8.77 -26.27
CA HIS A 252 -2.28 -7.71 -26.73
C HIS A 252 -0.84 -8.08 -26.40
N GLU A 253 -0.16 -8.74 -27.34
CA GLU A 253 1.17 -9.34 -27.16
C GLU A 253 2.20 -8.40 -26.52
N GLY A 254 2.27 -7.14 -26.97
CA GLY A 254 3.22 -6.17 -26.43
C GLY A 254 3.01 -5.84 -24.94
N ILE A 255 1.76 -5.63 -24.51
CA ILE A 255 1.45 -5.34 -23.11
C ILE A 255 1.62 -6.62 -22.27
N GLU A 256 1.20 -7.77 -22.80
CA GLU A 256 1.40 -9.05 -22.13
C GLU A 256 2.87 -9.33 -21.84
N TYR A 257 3.74 -9.08 -22.82
CA TYR A 257 5.19 -9.21 -22.67
C TYR A 257 5.72 -8.31 -21.54
N VAL A 258 5.35 -7.02 -21.56
CA VAL A 258 5.79 -6.07 -20.52
C VAL A 258 5.32 -6.50 -19.14
N LEU A 259 4.05 -6.90 -18.98
CA LEU A 259 3.50 -7.30 -17.68
C LEU A 259 4.10 -8.60 -17.16
N LYS A 260 4.38 -9.58 -18.03
CA LYS A 260 5.10 -10.80 -17.67
C LYS A 260 6.51 -10.47 -17.18
N TYR A 261 7.23 -9.61 -17.92
CA TYR A 261 8.55 -9.16 -17.51
C TYR A 261 8.53 -8.43 -16.16
N VAL A 262 7.59 -7.50 -15.96
CA VAL A 262 7.41 -6.81 -14.67
C VAL A 262 7.15 -7.80 -13.53
N MET A 263 6.36 -8.85 -13.75
CA MET A 263 6.11 -9.90 -12.75
C MET A 263 7.37 -10.67 -12.37
N ASP A 264 8.30 -10.90 -13.31
CA ASP A 264 9.55 -11.60 -13.04
C ASP A 264 10.51 -10.77 -12.19
N ILE A 265 10.53 -9.45 -12.38
CA ILE A 265 11.45 -8.54 -11.70
C ILE A 265 10.84 -7.78 -10.51
N LEU A 266 9.57 -8.06 -10.17
CA LEU A 266 8.77 -7.19 -9.31
C LEU A 266 9.42 -6.87 -7.95
N PHE A 267 10.12 -7.84 -7.35
CA PHE A 267 10.72 -7.71 -6.02
C PHE A 267 12.25 -7.62 -6.02
N THR A 268 12.88 -7.81 -7.18
CA THR A 268 14.35 -7.68 -7.32
C THR A 268 14.74 -6.37 -7.98
N GLY A 269 13.82 -5.73 -8.70
CA GLY A 269 14.13 -4.66 -9.63
C GLY A 269 14.82 -5.17 -10.90
N ALA A 270 14.94 -4.27 -11.88
CA ALA A 270 15.79 -4.44 -13.07
C ALA A 270 17.23 -4.05 -12.77
#